data_AF-A0A4Z0P2A9-F1
#
_entry.id   AF-A0A4Z0P2A9-F1
#
_cell.length_a   1.000
_cell.length_b   1.000
_cell.length_c   1.000
_cell.angle_alpha   90.00
_cell.angle_beta   90.00
_cell.angle_gamma   90.00
#
_symmetry.space_group_name_H-M   'P 1'
#
loop_
_entity.id
_entity.type
_entity.pdbx_description
1 polymer ?
#
loop_
_entity_poly.entity_id
_entity_poly.type
_entity_poly.pdbx_seq_one_letter_code
_entity_poly.pdbx_strand_id
1 'polypeptide(L)'
;MGKHILEILSYINLNKAIALAQAHVEHINQNLQAPDDYKYVLGAPVQYVHCYYFDYQVQYKFELSQDQWSMFTGAPGFVVNRKNGLLKTISWSELPQLPEQSALWQRNQALAVQLARNPITLATLRRYLPLPLPELVAFYIQLRRVDIPAHQKAAIILAQLMRGTGIE
;
A
#
# COMPACT_ATOMS: atom_id res chain seq x y z
N MET A 1 -1.02 20.06 20.54
CA MET A 1 -1.99 19.25 19.77
C MET A 1 -1.40 19.01 18.38
N GLY A 2 -1.47 17.81 17.81
CA GLY A 2 -0.70 17.45 16.61
C GLY A 2 -1.24 16.27 15.81
N LYS A 3 -2.58 16.14 15.72
CA LYS A 3 -3.27 15.17 14.84
C LYS A 3 -3.90 15.92 13.65
N HIS A 4 -4.27 15.19 12.60
CA HIS A 4 -4.97 15.68 11.39
C HIS A 4 -4.17 16.63 10.45
N ILE A 5 -3.04 16.13 9.91
CA ILE A 5 -2.43 16.65 8.67
C ILE A 5 -2.09 15.47 7.71
N LEU A 6 -3.01 14.50 7.58
CA LEU A 6 -2.86 13.31 6.71
C LEU A 6 -4.16 12.90 5.97
N GLU A 7 -5.16 13.77 5.91
CA GLU A 7 -6.44 13.52 5.20
C GLU A 7 -6.42 14.17 3.81
N ILE A 8 -5.93 13.43 2.80
CA ILE A 8 -5.90 13.85 1.38
C ILE A 8 -6.23 12.69 0.43
N LEU A 9 -6.04 11.46 0.90
CA LEU A 9 -6.58 10.26 0.28
C LEU A 9 -7.50 9.64 1.32
N SER A 10 -8.73 9.30 0.93
CA SER A 10 -9.72 8.62 1.76
C SER A 10 -9.32 7.15 1.93
N TYR A 11 -8.19 6.93 2.60
CA TYR A 11 -7.60 5.62 2.79
C TYR A 11 -8.62 4.66 3.39
N ILE A 12 -8.78 3.49 2.77
CA ILE A 12 -9.63 2.45 3.35
C ILE A 12 -9.06 2.06 4.72
N ASN A 13 -9.96 1.92 5.70
CA ASN A 13 -9.61 1.43 7.02
C ASN A 13 -9.50 -0.10 7.01
N LEU A 14 -8.98 -0.65 8.11
CA LEU A 14 -8.77 -2.09 8.25
C LEU A 14 -10.07 -2.90 8.04
N ASN A 15 -11.19 -2.43 8.58
CA ASN A 15 -12.49 -3.11 8.45
C ASN A 15 -12.94 -3.22 6.98
N LYS A 16 -12.78 -2.15 6.19
CA LYS A 16 -13.08 -2.18 4.75
C LYS A 16 -12.07 -3.03 3.97
N ALA A 17 -10.81 -3.07 4.38
CA ALA A 17 -9.82 -3.98 3.79
C ALA A 17 -10.14 -5.45 4.06
N ILE A 18 -10.56 -5.79 5.30
CA ILE A 18 -11.02 -7.14 5.67
C ILE A 18 -12.25 -7.53 4.85
N ALA A 19 -13.25 -6.66 4.70
CA ALA A 19 -14.44 -6.96 3.89
C ALA A 19 -14.11 -7.24 2.41
N LEU A 20 -13.18 -6.47 1.83
CA LEU A 20 -12.68 -6.71 0.46
C LEU A 20 -11.90 -8.03 0.37
N ALA A 21 -11.08 -8.35 1.37
CA ALA A 21 -10.33 -9.59 1.47
C ALA A 21 -11.24 -10.82 1.65
N GLN A 22 -12.34 -10.70 2.40
CA GLN A 22 -13.35 -11.74 2.61
C GLN A 22 -14.06 -12.07 1.29
N ALA A 23 -14.61 -11.05 0.61
CA ALA A 23 -15.26 -11.23 -0.68
C ALA A 23 -14.33 -11.83 -1.75
N HIS A 24 -13.04 -11.49 -1.73
CA HIS A 24 -12.02 -12.07 -2.61
C HIS A 24 -11.78 -13.56 -2.32
N VAL A 25 -11.67 -13.95 -1.05
CA VAL A 25 -11.51 -15.36 -0.65
C VAL A 25 -12.79 -16.17 -0.90
N GLU A 26 -13.97 -15.60 -0.68
CA GLU A 26 -15.26 -16.22 -1.05
C GLU A 26 -15.37 -16.45 -2.56
N HIS A 27 -15.00 -15.46 -3.38
CA HIS A 27 -14.95 -15.59 -4.83
C HIS A 27 -13.96 -16.67 -5.29
N ILE A 28 -12.77 -16.73 -4.67
CA ILE A 28 -11.78 -17.81 -4.90
C ILE A 28 -12.40 -19.18 -4.59
N ASN A 29 -12.99 -19.36 -3.40
CA ASN A 29 -13.61 -20.63 -2.98
C ASN A 29 -14.81 -21.08 -3.85
N GLN A 30 -15.42 -20.16 -4.60
CA GLN A 30 -16.53 -20.46 -5.53
C GLN A 30 -16.07 -20.80 -6.94
N ASN A 31 -14.92 -20.28 -7.40
CA ASN A 31 -14.52 -20.30 -8.82
C ASN A 31 -13.21 -21.05 -9.08
N LEU A 32 -12.35 -21.20 -8.08
CA LEU A 32 -11.22 -22.11 -8.10
C LEU A 32 -11.62 -23.40 -7.37
N GLN A 33 -11.46 -24.54 -8.04
CA GLN A 33 -11.54 -25.86 -7.39
C GLN A 33 -10.33 -26.02 -6.46
N ALA A 34 -10.47 -25.53 -5.23
CA ALA A 34 -9.79 -26.15 -4.11
C ALA A 34 -10.24 -27.64 -4.06
N PRO A 35 -9.36 -28.59 -3.67
CA PRO A 35 -9.79 -29.97 -3.48
C PRO A 35 -10.96 -30.02 -2.49
N ASP A 36 -11.97 -30.86 -2.73
CA ASP A 36 -13.31 -30.76 -2.12
C ASP A 36 -13.33 -30.68 -0.57
N ASP A 37 -12.28 -31.23 0.04
CA ASP A 37 -11.91 -31.24 1.46
C ASP A 37 -11.49 -29.88 2.07
N TYR A 38 -11.17 -28.87 1.26
CA TYR A 38 -10.50 -27.66 1.71
C TYR A 38 -11.18 -26.37 1.22
N LYS A 39 -10.95 -25.27 1.95
CA LYS A 39 -11.30 -23.91 1.54
C LYS A 39 -10.19 -22.94 1.95
N TYR A 40 -10.01 -21.87 1.20
CA TYR A 40 -9.19 -20.75 1.63
C TYR A 40 -9.90 -19.95 2.71
N VAL A 41 -9.13 -19.43 3.67
CA VAL A 41 -9.55 -18.49 4.72
C VAL A 41 -8.49 -17.40 4.88
N LEU A 42 -8.86 -16.27 5.49
CA LEU A 42 -7.93 -15.18 5.74
C LEU A 42 -7.03 -15.46 6.94
N GLY A 43 -5.72 -15.28 6.75
CA GLY A 43 -4.81 -15.04 7.86
C GLY A 43 -5.00 -13.67 8.52
N ALA A 44 -4.28 -13.44 9.62
CA ALA A 44 -4.27 -12.14 10.29
C ALA A 44 -3.63 -11.06 9.39
N PRO A 45 -4.23 -9.86 9.27
CA PRO A 45 -3.73 -8.83 8.37
C PRO A 45 -2.44 -8.18 8.88
N VAL A 46 -1.42 -8.09 8.00
CA VAL A 46 -0.21 -7.29 8.25
C VAL A 46 -0.41 -5.89 7.67
N GLN A 47 -0.32 -4.86 8.51
CA GLN A 47 -0.54 -3.47 8.09
C GLN A 47 0.77 -2.81 7.64
N TYR A 48 0.81 -2.37 6.39
CA TYR A 48 1.85 -1.49 5.84
C TYR A 48 1.30 -0.06 5.63
N VAL A 49 2.15 0.89 5.25
CA VAL A 49 1.72 2.28 5.04
C VAL A 49 0.81 2.44 3.81
N HIS A 50 1.11 1.74 2.73
CA HIS A 50 0.39 1.85 1.45
C HIS A 50 -0.62 0.71 1.20
N CYS A 51 -0.52 -0.42 1.91
CA CYS A 51 -1.38 -1.59 1.74
C CYS A 51 -1.70 -2.30 3.07
N TYR A 52 -2.68 -3.19 3.05
CA TYR A 52 -2.84 -4.28 4.01
C TYR A 52 -2.52 -5.59 3.31
N TYR A 53 -1.69 -6.44 3.90
CA TYR A 53 -1.37 -7.77 3.38
C TYR A 53 -2.16 -8.85 4.14
N PHE A 54 -2.62 -9.87 3.42
CA PHE A 54 -3.35 -11.02 3.93
C PHE A 54 -2.73 -12.30 3.37
N ASP A 55 -2.28 -13.21 4.25
CA ASP A 55 -1.90 -14.56 3.85
C ASP A 55 -3.13 -15.38 3.42
N TYR A 56 -2.97 -16.18 2.36
CA TYR A 56 -3.88 -17.29 2.10
C TYR A 56 -3.60 -18.40 3.13
N GLN A 57 -4.55 -18.63 4.03
CA GLN A 57 -4.58 -19.83 4.86
C GLN A 57 -5.58 -20.82 4.28
N VAL A 58 -5.38 -22.11 4.56
CA VAL A 58 -6.28 -23.17 4.11
C VAL A 58 -6.93 -23.80 5.35
N GLN A 59 -8.26 -23.79 5.41
CA GLN A 59 -9.03 -24.50 6.43
C GLN A 59 -9.61 -25.78 5.83
N TYR A 60 -9.48 -26.86 6.60
CA TYR A 60 -10.09 -28.14 6.30
C TYR A 60 -11.62 -28.15 6.58
N LYS A 61 -12.40 -29.02 5.92
CA LYS A 61 -13.87 -28.88 5.76
C LYS A 61 -14.73 -30.05 6.27
N PHE A 62 -14.16 -31.26 6.39
CA PHE A 62 -14.80 -32.48 6.92
C PHE A 62 -14.08 -32.87 8.26
N GLU A 63 -13.98 -34.06 8.87
CA GLU A 63 -14.21 -35.50 8.59
C GLU A 63 -13.03 -36.34 7.99
N LEU A 64 -11.80 -35.81 8.03
CA LEU A 64 -10.51 -36.53 8.01
C LEU A 64 -9.88 -36.49 9.41
N SER A 65 -9.09 -37.51 9.75
CA SER A 65 -8.36 -37.60 11.03
C SER A 65 -7.09 -36.74 11.07
N GLN A 66 -6.60 -36.45 12.28
CA GLN A 66 -5.59 -35.41 12.51
C GLN A 66 -4.20 -35.73 11.91
N ASP A 67 -3.91 -37.01 11.68
CA ASP A 67 -2.75 -37.53 10.97
C ASP A 67 -2.79 -37.28 9.44
N GLN A 68 -3.96 -36.97 8.90
CA GLN A 68 -4.17 -36.69 7.47
C GLN A 68 -4.05 -35.18 7.15
N TRP A 69 -3.86 -34.33 8.17
CA TRP A 69 -3.82 -32.86 8.04
C TRP A 69 -2.53 -32.37 7.38
N SER A 70 -2.56 -32.20 6.06
CA SER A 70 -1.48 -31.58 5.30
C SER A 70 -1.56 -30.05 5.35
N MET A 71 -0.76 -29.41 6.22
CA MET A 71 -0.69 -27.94 6.31
C MET A 71 0.05 -27.32 5.12
N PHE A 72 -0.68 -27.04 4.03
CA PHE A 72 -0.17 -26.35 2.84
C PHE A 72 -0.01 -24.83 3.03
N THR A 73 0.81 -24.40 3.99
CA THR A 73 1.26 -23.01 4.11
C THR A 73 2.35 -22.73 3.07
N GLY A 74 1.96 -22.38 1.83
CA GLY A 74 2.90 -22.24 0.71
C GLY A 74 2.51 -21.30 -0.42
N ALA A 75 1.31 -20.71 -0.40
CA ALA A 75 0.90 -19.69 -1.37
C ALA A 75 1.23 -18.29 -0.83
N PRO A 76 1.92 -17.42 -1.60
CA PRO A 76 2.06 -16.02 -1.22
C PRO A 76 0.68 -15.35 -1.29
N GLY A 77 0.39 -14.49 -0.31
CA GLY A 77 -0.92 -13.91 -0.13
C GLY A 77 -1.28 -12.80 -1.13
N PHE A 78 -2.07 -11.84 -0.67
CA PHE A 78 -2.47 -10.69 -1.48
C PHE A 78 -2.46 -9.41 -0.66
N VAL A 79 -2.34 -8.28 -1.37
CA VAL A 79 -2.43 -6.94 -0.79
C VAL A 79 -3.73 -6.25 -1.21
N VAL A 80 -4.33 -5.53 -0.28
CA VAL A 80 -5.37 -4.53 -0.54
C VAL A 80 -4.72 -3.15 -0.46
N ASN A 81 -4.64 -2.44 -1.59
CA ASN A 81 -4.05 -1.11 -1.64
C ASN A 81 -4.92 -0.11 -0.85
N ARG A 82 -4.32 0.62 0.09
CA ARG A 82 -5.06 1.48 1.02
C ARG A 82 -5.69 2.70 0.36
N LYS A 83 -5.16 3.16 -0.78
CA LYS A 83 -5.60 4.39 -1.47
C LYS A 83 -6.89 4.21 -2.27
N ASN A 84 -7.06 3.04 -2.89
CA ASN A 84 -8.15 2.77 -3.84
C ASN A 84 -8.93 1.47 -3.57
N GLY A 85 -8.45 0.61 -2.65
CA GLY A 85 -9.06 -0.67 -2.34
C GLY A 85 -8.82 -1.76 -3.39
N LEU A 86 -7.94 -1.56 -4.36
CA LEU A 86 -7.61 -2.60 -5.34
C LEU A 86 -6.87 -3.76 -4.68
N LEU A 87 -7.29 -4.97 -5.04
CA LEU A 87 -6.67 -6.23 -4.67
C LEU A 87 -5.56 -6.59 -5.68
N LYS A 88 -4.41 -7.06 -5.18
CA LYS A 88 -3.35 -7.67 -5.99
C LYS A 88 -2.77 -8.89 -5.25
N THR A 89 -2.87 -10.07 -5.85
CA THR A 89 -2.06 -11.24 -5.43
C THR A 89 -0.58 -10.91 -5.64
N ILE A 90 0.25 -11.20 -4.64
CA ILE A 90 1.70 -10.98 -4.72
C ILE A 90 2.41 -12.31 -4.89
N SER A 91 3.63 -12.27 -5.45
CA SER A 91 4.52 -13.42 -5.55
C SER A 91 5.47 -13.54 -4.35
N TRP A 92 6.10 -14.72 -4.20
CA TRP A 92 7.12 -14.95 -3.17
C TRP A 92 8.33 -14.01 -3.25
N SER A 93 8.64 -13.46 -4.44
CA SER A 93 9.69 -12.45 -4.63
C SER A 93 9.24 -11.03 -4.33
N GLU A 94 7.94 -10.75 -4.28
CA GLU A 94 7.37 -9.44 -3.90
C GLU A 94 7.09 -9.33 -2.40
N LEU A 95 6.71 -10.43 -1.72
CA LEU A 95 6.49 -10.46 -0.27
C LEU A 95 7.62 -9.80 0.57
N PRO A 96 8.91 -10.15 0.40
CA PRO A 96 9.99 -9.52 1.17
C PRO A 96 10.20 -8.04 0.85
N GLN A 97 9.64 -7.52 -0.24
CA GLN A 97 9.74 -6.10 -0.60
C GLN A 97 8.71 -5.24 0.13
N LEU A 98 7.59 -5.78 0.61
CA LEU A 98 6.54 -4.98 1.27
C LEU A 98 7.03 -4.17 2.48
N PRO A 99 7.88 -4.71 3.39
CA PRO A 99 8.49 -3.91 4.46
C PRO A 99 9.38 -2.78 3.93
N GLU A 100 10.20 -3.04 2.92
CA GLU A 100 11.13 -2.06 2.32
C GLU A 100 10.36 -0.92 1.63
N GLN A 101 9.38 -1.28 0.81
CA GLN A 101 8.45 -0.34 0.17
C GLN A 101 7.71 0.48 1.23
N SER A 102 7.23 -0.14 2.31
CA SER A 102 6.56 0.56 3.42
C SER A 102 7.49 1.54 4.15
N ALA A 103 8.75 1.18 4.38
CA ALA A 103 9.76 2.07 4.96
C ALA A 103 10.11 3.25 4.03
N LEU A 104 10.18 3.00 2.72
CA LEU A 104 10.41 4.05 1.72
C LEU A 104 9.23 5.03 1.63
N TRP A 105 7.99 4.51 1.68
CA TRP A 105 6.76 5.32 1.83
C TRP A 105 6.79 6.19 3.10
N GLN A 106 7.19 5.65 4.26
CA GLN A 106 7.34 6.43 5.50
C GLN A 106 8.37 7.56 5.35
N ARG A 107 9.56 7.24 4.83
CA ARG A 107 10.65 8.19 4.61
C ARG A 107 10.24 9.31 3.66
N ASN A 108 9.61 8.97 2.53
CA ASN A 108 9.16 9.94 1.54
C ASN A 108 8.00 10.79 2.05
N GLN A 109 7.08 10.24 2.86
CA GLN A 109 6.01 11.00 3.50
C GLN A 109 6.56 12.02 4.50
N ALA A 110 7.52 11.62 5.34
CA ALA A 110 8.19 12.53 6.28
C ALA A 110 8.94 13.66 5.54
N LEU A 111 9.70 13.33 4.50
CA LEU A 111 10.41 14.29 3.66
C LEU A 111 9.43 15.25 2.96
N ALA A 112 8.33 14.75 2.40
CA ALA A 112 7.33 15.59 1.73
C ALA A 112 6.66 16.59 2.68
N VAL A 113 6.35 16.17 3.92
CA VAL A 113 5.83 17.06 4.98
C VAL A 113 6.89 18.08 5.43
N GLN A 114 8.16 17.69 5.52
CA GLN A 114 9.26 18.61 5.83
C GLN A 114 9.44 19.66 4.73
N LEU A 115 9.40 19.26 3.45
CA LEU A 115 9.52 20.17 2.31
C LEU A 115 8.32 21.13 2.22
N ALA A 116 7.10 20.65 2.43
CA ALA A 116 5.88 21.47 2.37
C ALA A 116 5.73 22.51 3.49
N ARG A 117 6.46 22.37 4.61
CA ARG A 117 6.48 23.32 5.73
C ARG A 117 7.50 24.45 5.58
N ASN A 118 8.53 24.25 4.78
CA ASN A 118 9.64 25.19 4.62
C ASN A 118 9.47 26.04 3.34
N PRO A 119 10.19 27.16 3.20
CA PRO A 119 10.33 27.85 1.93
C PRO A 119 10.97 26.92 0.88
N ILE A 120 10.15 26.35 0.00
CA ILE A 120 10.63 25.48 -1.07
C ILE A 120 11.50 26.31 -2.02
N THR A 121 12.65 25.78 -2.41
CA THR A 121 13.53 26.35 -3.44
C THR A 121 13.75 25.34 -4.57
N LEU A 122 14.06 25.83 -5.77
CA LEU A 122 14.40 24.98 -6.90
C LEU A 122 15.62 24.09 -6.60
N ALA A 123 16.61 24.61 -5.87
CA ALA A 123 17.79 23.85 -5.44
C ALA A 123 17.43 22.72 -4.47
N THR A 124 16.52 22.98 -3.51
CA THR A 124 16.01 21.95 -2.59
C THR A 124 15.28 20.85 -3.36
N LEU A 125 14.42 21.20 -4.32
CA LEU A 125 13.72 20.21 -5.14
C LEU A 125 14.68 19.40 -6.01
N ARG A 126 15.68 20.04 -6.64
CA ARG A 126 16.70 19.37 -7.48
C ARG A 126 17.51 18.30 -6.72
N ARG A 127 17.64 18.43 -5.40
CA ARG A 127 18.35 17.46 -4.55
C ARG A 127 17.57 16.15 -4.33
N TYR A 128 16.23 16.19 -4.43
CA TYR A 128 15.37 15.07 -4.04
C TYR A 128 14.48 14.52 -5.16
N LEU A 129 14.28 15.28 -6.24
CA LEU A 129 13.43 14.88 -7.36
C LEU A 129 14.29 14.68 -8.63
N PRO A 130 14.30 13.48 -9.24
CA PRO A 130 15.02 13.21 -10.49
C PRO A 130 14.25 13.73 -11.70
N LEU A 131 13.88 15.02 -11.69
CA LEU A 131 13.17 15.69 -12.78
C LEU A 131 14.16 16.46 -13.69
N PRO A 132 13.94 16.45 -15.02
CA PRO A 132 14.55 17.41 -15.93
C PRO A 132 14.28 18.86 -15.50
N LEU A 133 15.23 19.76 -15.77
CA LEU A 133 15.15 21.15 -15.28
C LEU A 133 13.86 21.90 -15.68
N PRO A 134 13.30 21.76 -16.91
CA PRO A 134 12.03 22.40 -17.26
C PRO A 134 10.84 21.91 -16.41
N GLU A 135 10.75 20.59 -16.20
CA GLU A 135 9.71 19.97 -15.37
C GLU A 135 9.85 20.37 -13.90
N LEU A 136 11.08 20.41 -13.40
CA LEU A 136 11.39 20.87 -12.04
C LEU A 136 10.97 22.33 -11.82
N VAL A 137 11.14 23.21 -12.81
CA VAL A 137 10.68 24.61 -12.78
C VAL A 137 9.16 24.69 -12.82
N ALA A 138 8.49 23.92 -13.70
CA ALA A 138 7.03 23.87 -13.75
C ALA A 138 6.41 23.37 -12.42
N PHE A 139 6.98 22.30 -11.85
CA PHE A 139 6.59 21.74 -10.56
C PHE A 139 6.83 22.73 -9.39
N TYR A 140 7.94 23.46 -9.42
CA TYR A 140 8.23 24.53 -8.46
C TYR A 140 7.20 25.67 -8.52
N ILE A 141 6.81 26.09 -9.73
CA ILE A 141 5.77 27.12 -9.94
C ILE A 141 4.40 26.61 -9.44
N GLN A 142 4.05 25.35 -9.72
CA GLN A 142 2.83 24.73 -9.20
C GLN A 142 2.79 24.74 -7.66
N LEU A 143 3.87 24.30 -7.00
CA LEU A 143 3.95 24.28 -5.53
C LEU A 143 3.95 25.68 -4.91
N ARG A 144 4.26 26.74 -5.66
CA ARG A 144 4.25 28.13 -5.17
C ARG A 144 2.90 28.84 -5.29
N ARG A 145 1.88 28.23 -5.89
CA ARG A 145 0.53 28.81 -5.88
C ARG A 145 0.00 28.95 -4.44
N VAL A 146 -0.83 29.98 -4.21
CA VAL A 146 -1.28 30.43 -2.88
C VAL A 146 -2.53 29.69 -2.40
N ASP A 147 -3.35 29.21 -3.34
CA ASP A 147 -4.56 28.42 -3.17
C ASP A 147 -4.31 27.02 -2.58
N ILE A 148 -3.17 26.39 -2.91
CA ILE A 148 -2.84 25.02 -2.47
C ILE A 148 -2.45 25.02 -0.96
N PRO A 149 -3.20 24.34 -0.06
CA PRO A 149 -2.82 24.22 1.34
C PRO A 149 -1.54 23.41 1.56
N ALA A 150 -0.81 23.67 2.65
CA ALA A 150 0.44 22.97 2.97
C ALA A 150 0.32 21.44 3.01
N HIS A 151 -0.84 20.91 3.41
CA HIS A 151 -1.11 19.48 3.38
C HIS A 151 -1.16 18.96 1.92
N GLN A 152 -1.86 19.64 1.01
CA GLN A 152 -1.89 19.28 -0.42
C GLN A 152 -0.51 19.42 -1.09
N LYS A 153 0.29 20.42 -0.71
CA LYS A 153 1.70 20.52 -1.15
C LYS A 153 2.50 19.28 -0.76
N ALA A 154 2.32 18.77 0.46
CA ALA A 154 2.97 17.52 0.89
C ALA A 154 2.50 16.30 0.07
N ALA A 155 1.22 16.17 -0.26
CA ALA A 155 0.74 15.08 -1.12
C ALA A 155 1.29 15.15 -2.55
N ILE A 156 1.38 16.35 -3.14
CA ILE A 156 1.96 16.56 -4.47
C ILE A 156 3.46 16.22 -4.49
N ILE A 157 4.21 16.63 -3.45
CA ILE A 157 5.62 16.29 -3.29
C ILE A 157 5.81 14.79 -3.07
N LEU A 158 4.97 14.14 -2.25
CA LEU A 158 5.01 12.70 -2.01
C LEU A 158 4.77 11.92 -3.31
N ALA A 159 3.75 12.28 -4.09
CA ALA A 159 3.47 11.63 -5.37
C ALA A 159 4.67 11.69 -6.34
N GLN A 160 5.39 12.83 -6.37
CA GLN A 160 6.55 12.98 -7.24
C GLN A 160 7.81 12.29 -6.69
N LEU A 161 7.95 12.15 -5.36
CA LEU A 161 8.97 11.30 -4.73
C LEU A 161 8.73 9.81 -5.03
N MET A 162 7.50 9.32 -4.89
CA MET A 162 7.19 7.90 -5.13
C MET A 162 7.40 7.50 -6.60
N ARG A 163 7.03 8.37 -7.56
CA ARG A 163 7.37 8.18 -8.99
C ARG A 163 8.87 7.97 -9.23
N GLY A 164 9.73 8.69 -8.51
CA GLY A 164 11.19 8.52 -8.57
C GLY A 164 11.72 7.20 -7.98
N THR A 165 10.84 6.37 -7.39
CA THR A 165 11.19 5.08 -6.77
C THR A 165 10.58 3.86 -7.47
N GLY A 166 9.74 4.06 -8.51
CA GLY A 166 9.09 2.97 -9.24
C GLY A 166 7.98 2.24 -8.46
N ILE A 167 7.46 2.82 -7.37
CA ILE A 167 6.37 2.27 -6.56
C ILE A 167 5.10 3.12 -6.80
N GLU A 168 3.98 2.47 -7.15
CA GLU A 168 2.70 3.09 -7.52
C GLU A 168 1.58 2.95 -6.46
#